data_AF-V2WTZ9-F1
#
_entry.id   AF-V2WTZ9-F1
#
_cell.length_a   1.000
_cell.length_b   1.000
_cell.length_c   1.000
_cell.angle_alpha   90.00
_cell.angle_beta   90.00
_cell.angle_gamma   90.00
#
_symmetry.space_group_name_H-M   'P 1'
#
loop_
_entity.id
_entity.type
_entity.pdbx_description
1 polymer ?
#
loop_
_entity_poly.entity_id
_entity_poly.type
_entity_poly.pdbx_seq_one_letter_code
_entity_poly.pdbx_strand_id
1 'polypeptide(L)'
;MLMQMTRVSLEDLIAVLRNLQNPKREKKKENKVAIPKDFNRTPAKANTFLTEVNLFLMANKNIYLDDKDKILFTLSYMKDGHAAKWMEVKAKEYKKTLTEKSLQPTDMKPEDQIHVLMWEEFLEDFNKAFKPIDQGTNAQLKIKKLKQNKRHIDEYITDFCLLAADTEYNNRALIDHFMARLNLGLLSLCLLVPDQPEDIKEWYD
;
A
#
# COMPACT_ATOMS: atom_id res chain seq x y z
N MET A 1 -0.44 34.57 7.82
CA MET A 1 -1.57 34.02 8.62
C MET A 1 -1.92 32.56 8.27
N LEU A 2 -1.63 32.03 7.06
CA LEU A 2 -1.95 30.64 6.69
C LEU A 2 -1.09 29.55 7.39
N MET A 3 0.16 29.82 7.76
CA MET A 3 1.06 28.81 8.34
C MET A 3 0.78 28.46 9.82
N GLN A 4 -0.04 29.26 10.51
CA GLN A 4 -0.36 29.02 11.93
C GLN A 4 -1.54 28.05 12.09
N MET A 5 -2.52 28.06 11.18
CA MET A 5 -3.72 27.21 11.25
C MET A 5 -3.44 25.72 11.01
N THR A 6 -2.49 25.38 10.13
CA THR A 6 -2.13 23.97 9.85
C THR A 6 -1.39 23.32 11.01
N ARG A 7 -0.53 24.07 11.70
CA ARG A 7 0.24 23.57 12.85
C ARG A 7 -0.65 23.28 14.06
N VAL A 8 -1.69 24.09 14.28
CA VAL A 8 -2.68 23.90 15.35
C VAL A 8 -3.52 22.65 15.10
N SER A 9 -3.93 22.37 13.85
CA SER A 9 -4.66 21.16 13.48
C SER A 9 -3.88 19.86 13.73
N LEU A 10 -2.58 19.86 13.44
CA LEU A 10 -1.71 18.69 13.67
C LEU A 10 -1.45 18.46 15.17
N GLU A 11 -1.21 19.52 15.95
CA GLU A 11 -1.07 19.44 17.41
C GLU A 11 -2.35 18.94 18.07
N ASP A 12 -3.52 19.40 17.61
CA ASP A 12 -4.83 18.93 18.09
C ASP A 12 -5.07 17.47 17.73
N LEU A 13 -4.65 17.03 16.53
CA LEU A 13 -4.66 15.63 16.16
C LEU A 13 -3.71 14.82 17.03
N ILE A 14 -2.47 15.26 17.25
CA ILE A 14 -1.51 14.60 18.15
C ILE A 14 -2.03 14.54 19.59
N ALA A 15 -2.70 15.58 20.06
CA ALA A 15 -3.31 15.63 21.39
C ALA A 15 -4.49 14.65 21.49
N VAL A 16 -5.34 14.59 20.48
CA VAL A 16 -6.40 13.58 20.34
C VAL A 16 -5.78 12.17 20.29
N LEU A 17 -4.68 11.97 19.56
CA LEU A 17 -3.94 10.70 19.48
C LEU A 17 -3.35 10.28 20.83
N ARG A 18 -2.79 11.21 21.63
CA ARG A 18 -2.31 10.94 22.99
C ARG A 18 -3.46 10.64 23.97
N ASN A 19 -4.57 11.35 23.84
CA ASN A 19 -5.73 11.19 24.73
C ASN A 19 -6.58 9.94 24.40
N LEU A 20 -6.49 9.42 23.18
CA LEU A 20 -7.13 8.17 22.75
C LEU A 20 -6.33 6.92 23.13
N GLN A 21 -5.08 7.05 23.60
CA GLN A 21 -4.41 5.98 24.33
C GLN A 21 -5.09 5.82 25.69
N ASN A 22 -6.01 4.84 25.75
CA ASN A 22 -6.79 4.48 26.93
C ASN A 22 -5.89 4.38 28.19
N PRO A 23 -6.13 5.14 29.27
CA PRO A 23 -5.29 5.11 30.48
C PRO A 23 -5.29 3.75 31.20
N LYS A 24 -6.15 2.80 30.77
CA LYS A 24 -6.24 1.42 31.27
C LYS A 24 -5.62 0.35 30.35
N ARG A 25 -5.11 0.67 29.15
CA ARG A 25 -4.31 -0.31 28.40
C ARG A 25 -2.95 -0.39 29.08
N GLU A 26 -2.61 -1.55 29.64
CA GLU A 26 -1.21 -1.82 30.03
C GLU A 26 -0.31 -1.36 28.88
N LYS A 27 0.73 -0.58 29.18
CA LYS A 27 1.67 -0.06 28.16
C LYS A 27 2.41 -1.24 27.52
N LYS A 28 1.75 -1.93 26.59
CA LYS A 28 2.34 -2.97 25.77
C LYS A 28 3.33 -2.28 24.86
N LYS A 29 4.60 -2.61 25.04
CA LYS A 29 5.70 -2.04 24.28
C LYS A 29 5.60 -2.49 22.84
N GLU A 30 5.65 -1.52 21.91
CA GLU A 30 5.76 -1.81 20.47
C GLU A 30 7.00 -2.66 20.19
N ASN A 31 6.83 -3.60 19.28
CA ASN A 31 7.93 -4.36 18.72
C ASN A 31 8.85 -3.42 17.94
N LYS A 32 10.15 -3.59 18.10
CA LYS A 32 11.17 -2.79 17.42
C LYS A 32 11.28 -3.24 15.95
N VAL A 33 10.36 -2.77 15.12
CA VAL A 33 10.39 -2.90 13.66
C VAL A 33 10.63 -1.55 13.01
N ALA A 34 10.99 -1.55 11.73
CA ALA A 34 11.16 -0.32 10.97
C ALA A 34 9.85 0.49 10.97
N ILE A 35 9.96 1.77 11.31
CA ILE A 35 8.83 2.71 11.35
C ILE A 35 8.63 3.26 9.93
N PRO A 36 7.37 3.44 9.46
CA PRO A 36 7.11 4.04 8.17
C PRO A 36 7.75 5.43 8.02
N LYS A 37 8.24 5.73 6.82
CA LYS A 37 8.73 7.08 6.50
C LYS A 37 7.56 8.01 6.20
N ASP A 38 7.76 9.31 6.43
CA ASP A 38 6.75 10.32 6.11
C ASP A 38 6.43 10.30 4.60
N PHE A 39 5.14 10.31 4.25
CA PHE A 39 4.67 10.17 2.86
C PHE A 39 4.24 11.50 2.26
N ASN A 40 4.72 11.78 1.03
CA ASN A 40 4.54 13.09 0.39
C ASN A 40 3.91 13.11 -1.00
N ARG A 41 3.53 11.94 -1.59
CA ARG A 41 2.54 11.75 -2.71
C ARG A 41 2.91 10.80 -3.87
N THR A 42 4.19 10.55 -4.20
CA THR A 42 4.46 9.90 -5.51
C THR A 42 3.89 8.47 -5.57
N PRO A 43 3.26 8.04 -6.68
CA PRO A 43 2.81 6.66 -6.92
C PRO A 43 3.76 5.57 -6.44
N ALA A 44 5.05 5.68 -6.78
CA ALA A 44 6.09 4.73 -6.37
C ALA A 44 6.27 4.67 -4.84
N LYS A 45 6.13 5.81 -4.16
CA LYS A 45 6.19 5.91 -2.70
C LYS A 45 4.88 5.50 -2.02
N ALA A 46 3.73 5.54 -2.70
CA ALA A 46 2.44 5.18 -2.10
C ALA A 46 2.40 3.68 -1.76
N ASN A 47 2.85 2.82 -2.67
CA ASN A 47 2.98 1.38 -2.43
C ASN A 47 4.00 1.08 -1.32
N THR A 48 5.17 1.73 -1.40
CA THR A 48 6.23 1.56 -0.41
C THR A 48 5.72 1.94 0.98
N PHE A 49 5.04 3.09 1.09
CA PHE A 49 4.46 3.57 2.33
C PHE A 49 3.43 2.59 2.91
N LEU A 50 2.44 2.14 2.11
CA LEU A 50 1.47 1.16 2.61
C LEU A 50 2.11 -0.17 3.01
N THR A 51 3.17 -0.59 2.32
CA THR A 51 3.93 -1.80 2.69
C THR A 51 4.59 -1.62 4.04
N GLU A 52 5.27 -0.50 4.28
CA GLU A 52 5.89 -0.17 5.57
C GLU A 52 4.83 -0.11 6.69
N VAL A 53 3.68 0.53 6.44
CA VAL A 53 2.56 0.61 7.38
C VAL A 53 2.03 -0.78 7.72
N ASN A 54 1.75 -1.62 6.72
CA ASN A 54 1.22 -2.96 6.92
C ASN A 54 2.20 -3.85 7.70
N LEU A 55 3.50 -3.80 7.36
CA LEU A 55 4.52 -4.54 8.11
C LEU A 55 4.57 -4.11 9.57
N PHE A 56 4.50 -2.80 9.84
CA PHE A 56 4.48 -2.28 11.20
C PHE A 56 3.24 -2.74 11.97
N LEU A 57 2.06 -2.63 11.37
CA LEU A 57 0.79 -3.06 11.97
C LEU A 57 0.77 -4.57 12.22
N MET A 58 1.28 -5.38 11.29
CA MET A 58 1.41 -6.84 11.45
C MET A 58 2.31 -7.20 12.64
N ALA A 59 3.46 -6.55 12.74
CA ALA A 59 4.38 -6.76 13.86
C ALA A 59 3.79 -6.29 15.19
N ASN A 60 2.91 -5.29 15.17
CA ASN A 60 2.30 -4.68 16.35
C ASN A 60 0.80 -4.96 16.48
N LYS A 61 0.31 -6.08 15.93
CA LYS A 61 -1.13 -6.41 15.87
C LYS A 61 -1.83 -6.42 17.23
N ASN A 62 -1.08 -6.69 18.31
CA ASN A 62 -1.59 -6.73 19.68
C ASN A 62 -1.81 -5.32 20.29
N ILE A 63 -1.36 -4.28 19.59
CA ILE A 63 -1.44 -2.87 19.99
C ILE A 63 -2.49 -2.14 19.13
N TYR A 64 -2.46 -2.35 17.82
CA TYR A 64 -3.41 -1.78 16.86
C TYR A 64 -4.52 -2.80 16.54
N LEU A 65 -5.40 -3.00 17.53
CA LEU A 65 -6.42 -4.06 17.48
C LEU A 65 -7.62 -3.69 16.60
N ASP A 66 -8.01 -2.42 16.62
CA ASP A 66 -9.20 -1.91 15.92
C ASP A 66 -8.83 -1.05 14.71
N ASP A 67 -9.77 -0.88 13.79
CA ASP A 67 -9.53 -0.15 12.55
C ASP A 67 -9.23 1.33 12.79
N LYS A 68 -9.85 1.90 13.83
CA LYS A 68 -9.58 3.27 14.26
C LYS A 68 -8.10 3.47 14.57
N ASP A 69 -7.50 2.57 15.35
CA ASP A 69 -6.08 2.66 15.72
C ASP A 69 -5.17 2.53 14.48
N LYS A 70 -5.51 1.66 13.52
CA LYS A 70 -4.75 1.51 12.25
C LYS A 70 -4.86 2.75 11.35
N ILE A 71 -6.07 3.30 11.19
CA ILE A 71 -6.34 4.49 10.37
C ILE A 71 -5.59 5.68 10.94
N LEU A 72 -5.71 5.91 12.25
CA LEU A 72 -5.05 7.01 12.94
C LEU A 72 -3.52 6.90 12.89
N PHE A 73 -2.98 5.70 13.09
CA PHE A 73 -1.55 5.45 12.92
C PHE A 73 -1.09 5.85 11.51
N THR A 74 -1.80 5.39 10.48
CA THR A 74 -1.42 5.65 9.08
C THR A 74 -1.46 7.13 8.74
N LEU A 75 -2.55 7.82 9.11
CA LEU A 75 -2.70 9.26 8.91
C LEU A 75 -1.57 10.06 9.57
N SER A 76 -1.07 9.60 10.72
CA SER A 76 -0.01 10.31 11.46
C SER A 76 1.30 10.46 10.69
N TYR A 77 1.57 9.64 9.67
CA TYR A 77 2.78 9.71 8.82
C TYR A 77 2.60 10.52 7.53
N MET A 78 1.41 11.07 7.30
CA MET A 78 1.10 11.85 6.11
C MET A 78 1.25 13.35 6.41
N LYS A 79 2.48 13.80 6.71
CA LYS A 79 2.75 15.12 7.30
C LYS A 79 3.14 16.21 6.31
N ASP A 80 3.39 15.87 5.06
CA ASP A 80 3.90 16.84 4.08
C ASP A 80 3.16 16.77 2.72
N GLY A 81 3.28 17.85 1.95
CA GLY A 81 2.76 17.98 0.60
C GLY A 81 1.24 17.76 0.49
N HIS A 82 0.82 17.09 -0.59
CA HIS A 82 -0.61 16.82 -0.82
C HIS A 82 -1.17 15.77 0.15
N ALA A 83 -0.29 14.91 0.69
CA ALA A 83 -0.68 13.90 1.66
C ALA A 83 -1.14 14.54 2.97
N ALA A 84 -0.48 15.62 3.42
CA ALA A 84 -0.93 16.41 4.57
C ALA A 84 -2.34 16.97 4.41
N LYS A 85 -2.65 17.56 3.26
CA LYS A 85 -3.98 18.11 3.00
C LYS A 85 -5.06 17.03 2.94
N TRP A 86 -4.76 15.89 2.31
CA TRP A 86 -5.68 14.75 2.29
C TRP A 86 -5.90 14.18 3.69
N MET A 87 -4.81 14.05 4.48
CA MET A 87 -4.85 13.63 5.87
C MET A 87 -5.75 14.55 6.70
N GLU A 88 -5.61 15.87 6.59
CA GLU A 88 -6.45 16.83 7.31
C GLU A 88 -7.94 16.64 6.99
N VAL A 89 -8.28 16.50 5.71
CA VAL A 89 -9.66 16.27 5.26
C VAL A 89 -10.19 14.95 5.82
N LYS A 90 -9.44 13.86 5.66
CA LYS A 90 -9.86 12.52 6.12
C LYS A 90 -9.96 12.44 7.63
N ALA A 91 -9.03 13.02 8.37
CA ALA A 91 -9.08 13.05 9.83
C ALA A 91 -10.29 13.86 10.33
N LYS A 92 -10.65 14.96 9.65
CA LYS A 92 -11.83 15.75 9.98
C LYS A 92 -13.13 14.99 9.69
N GLU A 93 -13.23 14.33 8.54
CA GLU A 93 -14.35 13.45 8.20
C GLU A 93 -14.51 12.36 9.26
N TYR A 94 -13.42 11.66 9.57
CA TYR A 94 -13.44 10.55 10.52
C TYR A 94 -13.82 10.99 11.94
N LYS A 95 -13.27 12.12 12.42
CA LYS A 95 -13.64 12.70 13.72
C LYS A 95 -15.12 13.06 13.79
N LYS A 96 -15.67 13.63 12.71
CA LYS A 96 -17.10 13.96 12.61
C LYS A 96 -17.95 12.69 12.76
N THR A 97 -17.66 11.67 11.97
CA THR A 97 -18.37 10.39 12.00
C THR A 97 -18.30 9.70 13.37
N LEU A 98 -17.14 9.71 14.03
CA LEU A 98 -17.00 9.17 15.40
C LEU A 98 -17.85 9.95 16.41
N THR A 99 -17.90 11.28 16.29
CA THR A 99 -18.72 12.14 17.17
C THR A 99 -20.21 11.83 16.97
N GLU A 100 -20.66 11.75 15.73
CA GLU A 100 -22.05 11.39 15.38
C GLU A 100 -22.39 9.97 15.84
N LYS A 101 -21.44 9.02 15.76
CA LYS A 101 -21.60 7.67 16.30
C LYS A 101 -21.73 7.64 17.81
N SER A 102 -20.99 8.49 18.53
CA SER A 102 -21.06 8.57 20.00
C SER A 102 -22.36 9.16 20.53
N LEU A 103 -23.06 9.95 19.70
CA LEU A 103 -24.34 10.60 20.06
C LEU A 103 -25.55 9.76 19.66
N GLN A 104 -25.36 8.59 19.05
CA GLN A 104 -26.46 7.73 18.62
C GLN A 104 -27.19 7.08 19.80
N PRO A 105 -28.53 7.02 19.75
CA PRO A 105 -29.32 6.20 20.65
C PRO A 105 -28.97 4.73 20.51
N THR A 106 -28.87 4.01 21.63
CA THR A 106 -28.56 2.57 21.66
C THR A 106 -29.62 1.72 20.95
N ASP A 107 -30.86 2.20 20.87
CA ASP A 107 -32.01 1.47 20.30
C ASP A 107 -32.24 1.78 18.81
N MET A 108 -31.27 2.42 18.15
CA MET A 108 -31.36 2.79 16.73
C MET A 108 -31.25 1.56 15.84
N LYS A 109 -32.13 1.47 14.83
CA LYS A 109 -32.14 0.35 13.89
C LYS A 109 -30.81 0.26 13.13
N PRO A 110 -30.31 -0.96 12.81
CA PRO A 110 -29.03 -1.15 12.13
C PRO A 110 -28.88 -0.34 10.83
N GLU A 111 -29.94 -0.21 10.05
CA GLU A 111 -29.96 0.54 8.79
C GLU A 111 -29.79 2.06 8.95
N ASP A 112 -30.14 2.61 10.11
CA ASP A 112 -30.03 4.04 10.41
C ASP A 112 -28.74 4.38 11.17
N GLN A 113 -27.95 3.37 11.54
CA GLN A 113 -26.72 3.57 12.29
C GLN A 113 -25.67 4.29 11.45
N ILE A 114 -24.99 5.29 12.04
CA ILE A 114 -23.85 5.91 11.36
C ILE A 114 -22.76 4.86 11.15
N HIS A 115 -22.38 4.72 9.89
CA HIS A 115 -21.27 3.92 9.43
C HIS A 115 -19.95 4.62 9.75
N VAL A 116 -19.06 3.93 10.45
CA VAL A 116 -17.70 4.43 10.74
C VAL A 116 -16.74 3.78 9.76
N LEU A 117 -15.94 4.61 9.09
CA LEU A 117 -14.95 4.15 8.11
C LEU A 117 -14.08 3.02 8.69
N MET A 118 -14.08 1.88 8.00
CA MET A 118 -13.29 0.70 8.34
C MET A 118 -11.91 0.75 7.66
N TRP A 119 -11.01 -0.13 8.08
CA TRP A 119 -9.63 -0.14 7.58
C TRP A 119 -9.55 -0.40 6.07
N GLU A 120 -10.36 -1.33 5.57
CA GLU A 120 -10.41 -1.72 4.17
C GLU A 120 -10.91 -0.57 3.29
N GLU A 121 -11.95 0.14 3.74
CA GLU A 121 -12.50 1.31 3.04
C GLU A 121 -11.51 2.48 3.04
N PHE A 122 -10.77 2.67 4.14
CA PHE A 122 -9.69 3.64 4.20
C PHE A 122 -8.59 3.31 3.18
N LEU A 123 -8.22 2.03 3.03
CA LEU A 123 -7.24 1.60 2.03
C LEU A 123 -7.73 1.85 0.60
N GLU A 124 -9.02 1.63 0.32
CA GLU A 124 -9.61 1.98 -0.98
C GLU A 124 -9.51 3.48 -1.27
N ASP A 125 -9.89 4.31 -0.31
CA ASP A 125 -9.79 5.77 -0.44
C ASP A 125 -8.35 6.23 -0.61
N PHE A 126 -7.42 5.63 0.13
CA PHE A 126 -5.99 5.89 -0.04
C PHE A 126 -5.52 5.52 -1.45
N ASN A 127 -5.92 4.34 -1.94
CA ASN A 127 -5.55 3.86 -3.28
C ASN A 127 -6.12 4.78 -4.36
N LYS A 128 -7.38 5.20 -4.25
CA LYS A 128 -8.01 6.17 -5.15
C LYS A 128 -7.27 7.51 -5.17
N ALA A 129 -6.75 7.95 -4.01
CA ALA A 129 -6.06 9.23 -3.88
C ALA A 129 -4.59 9.21 -4.33
N PHE A 130 -3.87 8.09 -4.15
CA PHE A 130 -2.41 8.06 -4.26
C PHE A 130 -1.84 6.96 -5.15
N LYS A 131 -2.58 5.88 -5.42
CA LYS A 131 -2.14 4.89 -6.40
C LYS A 131 -2.55 5.34 -7.81
N PRO A 132 -1.68 5.19 -8.81
CA PRO A 132 -2.09 5.32 -10.19
C PRO A 132 -3.09 4.20 -10.46
N ILE A 133 -4.20 4.55 -11.13
CA ILE A 133 -5.38 3.71 -11.40
C ILE A 133 -5.02 2.37 -12.07
N ASP A 134 -3.80 2.21 -12.59
CA ASP A 134 -3.45 1.06 -13.41
C ASP A 134 -2.02 0.54 -13.21
N GLN A 135 -1.74 0.02 -12.00
CA GLN A 135 -0.45 -0.63 -11.71
C GLN A 135 -0.24 -1.86 -12.60
N GLY A 136 -1.32 -2.60 -12.85
CA GLY A 136 -1.36 -3.72 -13.80
C GLY A 136 -0.91 -3.30 -15.19
N THR A 137 -1.59 -2.36 -15.83
CA THR A 137 -1.20 -1.91 -17.17
C THR A 137 0.17 -1.26 -17.18
N ASN A 138 0.60 -0.57 -16.13
CA ASN A 138 1.97 -0.04 -16.08
C ASN A 138 2.99 -1.19 -16.05
N ALA A 139 2.77 -2.23 -15.25
CA ALA A 139 3.60 -3.42 -15.22
C ALA A 139 3.59 -4.14 -16.57
N GLN A 140 2.42 -4.27 -17.21
CA GLN A 140 2.26 -4.82 -18.55
C GLN A 140 2.97 -3.98 -19.64
N LEU A 141 2.94 -2.66 -19.55
CA LEU A 141 3.67 -1.77 -20.46
C LEU A 141 5.18 -1.89 -20.26
N LYS A 142 5.63 -2.04 -19.01
CA LYS A 142 7.04 -2.25 -18.68
C LYS A 142 7.54 -3.62 -19.12
N ILE A 143 6.80 -4.70 -18.87
CA ILE A 143 7.19 -6.06 -19.28
C ILE A 143 7.27 -6.17 -20.81
N LYS A 144 6.35 -5.52 -21.54
CA LYS A 144 6.39 -5.42 -23.00
C LYS A 144 7.62 -4.67 -23.52
N LYS A 145 8.22 -3.78 -22.72
CA LYS A 145 9.41 -2.99 -23.10
C LYS A 145 10.71 -3.55 -22.53
N LEU A 146 10.64 -4.42 -21.53
CA LEU A 146 11.80 -5.04 -20.90
C LEU A 146 12.51 -5.93 -21.92
N LYS A 147 13.79 -5.68 -22.19
CA LYS A 147 14.62 -6.50 -23.08
C LYS A 147 15.86 -6.94 -22.34
N GLN A 148 16.32 -8.18 -22.54
CA GLN A 148 17.59 -8.61 -21.98
C GLN A 148 18.75 -7.77 -22.56
N ASN A 149 18.77 -7.56 -23.88
CA ASN A 149 19.84 -6.85 -24.60
C ASN A 149 21.22 -7.44 -24.25
N LYS A 150 22.16 -6.61 -23.78
CA LYS A 150 23.52 -6.98 -23.34
C LYS A 150 23.61 -7.26 -21.84
N ARG A 151 22.49 -7.22 -21.10
CA ARG A 151 22.46 -7.44 -19.65
C ARG A 151 22.62 -8.93 -19.33
N HIS A 152 23.14 -9.22 -18.14
CA HIS A 152 23.19 -10.58 -17.63
C HIS A 152 21.78 -11.18 -17.52
N ILE A 153 21.65 -12.49 -17.72
CA ILE A 153 20.34 -13.14 -17.70
C ILE A 153 19.68 -13.01 -16.31
N ASP A 154 20.45 -13.14 -15.24
CA ASP A 154 19.94 -13.01 -13.86
C ASP A 154 19.34 -11.62 -13.57
N GLU A 155 19.95 -10.55 -14.09
CA GLU A 155 19.40 -9.19 -13.96
C GLU A 155 18.07 -9.07 -14.71
N TYR A 156 17.99 -9.66 -15.90
CA TYR A 156 16.77 -9.67 -16.70
C TYR A 156 15.66 -10.48 -16.02
N ILE A 157 15.97 -11.67 -15.51
CA ILE A 157 15.02 -12.53 -14.76
C ILE A 157 14.51 -11.79 -13.53
N THR A 158 15.41 -11.16 -12.76
CA THR A 158 15.04 -10.39 -11.56
C THR A 158 14.04 -9.28 -11.89
N ASP A 159 14.35 -8.45 -12.89
CA ASP A 159 13.44 -7.39 -13.34
C ASP A 159 12.09 -7.95 -13.87
N PHE A 160 12.15 -9.07 -14.59
CA PHE A 160 10.96 -9.71 -15.16
C PHE A 160 10.04 -10.23 -14.05
N CYS A 161 10.58 -10.94 -13.05
CA CYS A 161 9.83 -11.45 -11.90
C CYS A 161 9.13 -10.33 -11.12
N LEU A 162 9.83 -9.22 -10.88
CA LEU A 162 9.26 -8.06 -10.18
C LEU A 162 8.08 -7.45 -10.94
N LEU A 163 8.14 -7.41 -12.28
CA LEU A 163 7.04 -6.91 -13.09
C LEU A 163 5.89 -7.92 -13.22
N ALA A 164 6.20 -9.20 -13.36
CA ALA A 164 5.22 -10.27 -13.54
C ALA A 164 4.26 -10.38 -12.33
N ALA A 165 4.74 -10.09 -11.12
CA ALA A 165 3.91 -10.08 -9.91
C ALA A 165 2.72 -9.12 -9.98
N ASP A 166 2.85 -8.03 -10.76
CA ASP A 166 1.84 -6.98 -10.84
C ASP A 166 1.01 -7.03 -12.14
N THR A 167 1.29 -7.92 -13.10
CA THR A 167 0.64 -7.90 -14.44
C THR A 167 -0.69 -8.64 -14.55
N GLU A 168 -0.97 -9.53 -13.59
CA GLU A 168 -2.07 -10.52 -13.63
C GLU A 168 -2.00 -11.49 -14.82
N TYR A 169 -0.86 -11.56 -15.52
CA TYR A 169 -0.67 -12.50 -16.63
C TYR A 169 -0.56 -13.94 -16.13
N ASN A 170 -1.18 -14.86 -16.86
CA ASN A 170 -0.97 -16.29 -16.66
C ASN A 170 0.40 -16.74 -17.18
N ASN A 171 0.82 -17.95 -16.81
CA ASN A 171 2.14 -18.48 -17.20
C ASN A 171 2.37 -18.43 -18.71
N ARG A 172 1.38 -18.79 -19.53
CA ARG A 172 1.50 -18.75 -21.00
C ARG A 172 1.85 -17.35 -21.50
N ALA A 173 1.10 -16.32 -21.07
CA ALA A 173 1.38 -14.94 -21.47
C ALA A 173 2.73 -14.43 -20.93
N LEU A 174 3.15 -14.86 -19.75
CA LEU A 174 4.46 -14.54 -19.20
C LEU A 174 5.59 -15.19 -20.00
N ILE A 175 5.46 -16.47 -20.37
CA ILE A 175 6.44 -17.19 -21.20
C ILE A 175 6.59 -16.50 -22.56
N ASP A 176 5.48 -16.17 -23.22
CA ASP A 176 5.49 -15.44 -24.50
C ASP A 176 6.26 -14.11 -24.38
N HIS A 177 6.01 -13.34 -23.31
CA HIS A 177 6.71 -12.08 -23.07
C HIS A 177 8.19 -12.25 -22.72
N PHE A 178 8.54 -13.30 -21.97
CA PHE A 178 9.91 -13.62 -21.58
C PHE A 178 10.74 -13.99 -22.81
N MET A 179 10.25 -14.93 -23.61
CA MET A 179 10.92 -15.40 -24.83
C MET A 179 11.08 -14.29 -25.88
N ALA A 180 10.05 -13.47 -26.10
CA ALA A 180 10.07 -12.39 -27.10
C ALA A 180 11.08 -11.26 -26.80
N ARG A 181 11.70 -11.30 -25.61
CA ARG A 181 12.55 -10.25 -25.07
C ARG A 181 13.92 -10.74 -24.62
N LEU A 182 14.15 -12.04 -24.68
CA LEU A 182 15.43 -12.70 -24.49
C LEU A 182 16.40 -12.34 -25.64
N ASN A 183 17.71 -12.49 -25.39
CA ASN A 183 18.70 -12.42 -26.46
C ASN A 183 18.53 -13.61 -27.42
N LEU A 184 18.61 -13.36 -28.73
CA LEU A 184 18.42 -14.37 -29.78
C LEU A 184 19.29 -15.62 -29.58
N GLY A 185 20.56 -15.46 -29.17
CA GLY A 185 21.46 -16.60 -28.97
C GLY A 185 20.97 -17.54 -27.86
N LEU A 186 20.50 -16.97 -26.74
CA LEU A 186 19.93 -17.75 -25.64
C LEU A 186 18.56 -18.32 -26.03
N LEU A 187 17.74 -17.56 -26.75
CA LEU A 187 16.41 -18.01 -27.17
C LEU A 187 16.53 -19.25 -28.05
N SER A 188 17.48 -19.25 -28.98
CA SER A 188 17.77 -20.42 -29.81
C SER A 188 18.16 -21.64 -28.98
N LEU A 189 18.93 -21.47 -27.89
CA LEU A 189 19.30 -22.58 -27.01
C LEU A 189 18.09 -23.12 -26.22
N CYS A 190 17.25 -22.23 -25.66
CA CYS A 190 16.04 -22.63 -24.95
C CYS A 190 15.06 -23.38 -25.87
N LEU A 191 14.93 -22.96 -27.14
CA LEU A 191 14.06 -23.60 -28.12
C LEU A 191 14.52 -24.99 -28.57
N LEU A 192 15.78 -25.36 -28.32
CA LEU A 192 16.33 -26.69 -28.65
C LEU A 192 16.04 -27.73 -27.56
N VAL A 193 15.63 -27.31 -26.38
CA VAL A 193 15.28 -28.21 -25.28
C VAL A 193 13.93 -28.88 -25.60
N PRO A 194 13.87 -30.23 -25.65
CA PRO A 194 12.61 -30.94 -25.80
C PRO A 194 11.74 -30.74 -24.54
N ASP A 195 10.42 -30.78 -24.71
CA ASP A 195 9.44 -30.65 -23.61
C ASP A 195 9.56 -29.31 -22.86
N GLN A 196 9.16 -28.22 -23.53
CA GLN A 196 9.23 -26.88 -22.96
C GLN A 196 8.34 -26.73 -21.71
N PRO A 197 8.83 -26.04 -20.66
CA PRO A 197 8.07 -25.85 -19.43
C PRO A 197 6.78 -25.05 -19.64
N GLU A 198 5.72 -25.41 -18.91
CA GLU A 198 4.46 -24.67 -18.88
C GLU A 198 4.40 -23.63 -17.74
N ASP A 199 5.28 -23.74 -16.74
CA ASP A 199 5.45 -22.77 -15.67
C ASP A 199 6.61 -21.81 -15.98
N ILE A 200 6.34 -20.51 -15.94
CA ILE A 200 7.37 -19.48 -16.14
C ILE A 200 8.54 -19.61 -15.17
N LYS A 201 8.32 -20.16 -13.97
CA LYS A 201 9.38 -20.34 -12.97
C LYS A 201 10.44 -21.34 -13.42
N GLU A 202 10.03 -22.37 -14.15
CA GLU A 202 10.93 -23.40 -14.68
C GLU A 202 11.77 -22.88 -15.86
N TRP A 203 11.38 -21.76 -16.48
CA TRP A 203 12.17 -21.08 -17.51
C TRP A 203 13.33 -20.25 -16.95
N TYR A 204 13.41 -20.08 -15.63
CA TYR A 204 14.47 -19.29 -14.99
C TYR A 204 15.73 -20.11 -14.67
N ASP A 205 15.62 -21.43 -14.68
CA ASP A 205 16.71 -22.38 -14.43
C ASP A 205 17.48 -22.74 -15.72
#